data_AF-A0AA36GFX2-F1
#
_entry.id   AF-A0AA36GFX2-F1
#
_cell.length_a   1.000
_cell.length_b   1.000
_cell.length_c   1.000
_cell.angle_alpha   90.00
_cell.angle_beta   90.00
_cell.angle_gamma   90.00
#
_symmetry.space_group_name_H-M   'P 1'
#
loop_
_entity.id
_entity.type
_entity.pdbx_description
1 polymer ?
#
loop_
_entity_poly.entity_id
_entity_poly.type
_entity_poly.pdbx_seq_one_letter_code
_entity_poly.pdbx_strand_id
1 'polypeptide(L)'
;MLKYLLLVAFAAVVVIAQRGHDPCHDCDFIIRQAEHHFHNNITDKTALKQELLVECQWLGRREGQQAAAHCTDVVNKQIDKIFADLQAGDRIWQTCEDIGECQPHTGGTRPIPASTPQAPRQMKQRH
;
A
#
# COMPACT_ATOMS: atom_id res chain seq x y z
N MET A 1 44.91 8.63 -34.52
CA MET A 1 44.88 8.01 -33.18
C MET A 1 44.02 8.80 -32.17
N LEU A 2 44.16 10.13 -32.08
CA LEU A 2 43.41 10.98 -31.12
C LEU A 2 41.87 11.05 -31.35
N LYS A 3 41.40 10.73 -32.56
CA LYS A 3 39.99 10.83 -32.98
C LYS A 3 39.08 9.75 -32.38
N TYR A 4 39.65 8.60 -31.99
CA TYR A 4 38.90 7.47 -31.41
C TYR A 4 38.81 7.52 -29.88
N LEU A 5 39.66 8.32 -29.22
CA LEU A 5 39.64 8.50 -27.76
C LEU A 5 38.41 9.30 -27.28
N LEU A 6 37.82 10.12 -28.14
CA LEU A 6 36.59 10.87 -27.82
C LEU A 6 35.32 10.02 -27.91
N LEU A 7 35.34 8.91 -28.67
CA LEU A 7 34.17 8.04 -28.85
C LEU A 7 33.96 7.07 -27.68
N VAL A 8 35.03 6.71 -26.96
CA VAL A 8 34.95 5.78 -25.82
C VAL A 8 34.46 6.48 -24.53
N ALA A 9 34.60 7.81 -24.46
CA ALA A 9 34.20 8.58 -23.28
C ALA A 9 32.67 8.78 -23.13
N PHE A 10 31.88 8.54 -24.18
CA PHE A 10 30.42 8.71 -24.16
C PHE A 10 29.63 7.43 -23.82
N ALA A 11 30.31 6.31 -23.54
CA ALA A 11 29.69 5.02 -23.23
C ALA A 11 29.58 4.74 -21.72
N ALA A 12 29.61 5.77 -20.87
CA ALA A 12 29.14 5.65 -19.50
C ALA A 12 27.60 5.63 -19.50
N VAL A 13 27.04 4.51 -19.97
CA VAL A 13 25.61 4.23 -19.89
C VAL A 13 25.27 4.16 -18.40
N VAL A 14 24.66 5.22 -17.90
CA VAL A 14 24.08 5.27 -16.58
C VAL A 14 22.94 4.26 -16.59
N VAL A 15 23.19 3.06 -16.07
CA VAL A 15 22.12 2.11 -15.74
C VAL A 15 21.41 2.71 -14.52
N ILE A 16 20.52 3.67 -14.79
CA ILE A 16 19.56 4.13 -13.78
C ILE A 16 18.64 2.93 -13.58
N ALA A 17 18.87 2.18 -12.51
CA ALA A 17 17.90 1.22 -12.02
C ALA A 17 16.60 2.00 -11.76
N GLN A 18 15.66 1.93 -12.71
CA GLN A 18 14.30 2.37 -12.48
C GLN A 18 13.82 1.52 -11.31
N ARG A 19 13.76 2.11 -10.10
CA ARG A 19 13.01 1.51 -9.00
C ARG A 19 11.57 1.52 -9.49
N GLY A 20 11.15 0.38 -10.05
CA GLY A 20 9.80 0.19 -10.55
C GLY A 20 8.82 0.53 -9.43
N HIS A 21 7.72 1.18 -9.81
CA HIS A 21 6.58 1.34 -8.95
C HIS A 21 6.10 -0.04 -8.48
N ASP A 22 5.93 -0.22 -7.16
CA ASP A 22 5.52 -1.49 -6.55
C ASP A 22 4.02 -1.45 -6.20
N PRO A 23 3.14 -2.02 -7.03
CA PRO A 23 1.70 -1.99 -6.79
C PRO A 23 1.28 -2.75 -5.52
N CYS A 24 2.05 -3.77 -5.13
CA CYS A 24 1.76 -4.54 -3.94
C CYS A 24 1.96 -3.70 -2.68
N HIS A 25 3.02 -2.88 -2.64
CA HIS A 25 3.27 -1.93 -1.56
C HIS A 25 2.15 -0.88 -1.42
N ASP A 26 1.68 -0.34 -2.53
CA ASP A 26 0.56 0.61 -2.55
C ASP A 26 -0.74 -0.02 -2.04
N CYS A 27 -1.06 -1.25 -2.47
CA CYS A 27 -2.22 -1.96 -1.98
C CYS A 27 -2.14 -2.25 -0.47
N ASP A 28 -0.98 -2.72 -0.01
CA ASP A 28 -0.71 -2.94 1.42
C ASP A 28 -0.92 -1.65 2.25
N PHE A 29 -0.57 -0.49 1.69
CA PHE A 29 -0.85 0.80 2.32
C PHE A 29 -2.36 1.06 2.41
N ILE A 30 -3.10 0.88 1.32
CA ILE A 30 -4.57 1.09 1.28
C ILE A 30 -5.26 0.22 2.31
N ILE A 31 -4.92 -1.08 2.35
CA ILE A 31 -5.54 -2.04 3.27
C ILE A 31 -5.32 -1.65 4.72
N ARG A 32 -4.09 -1.28 5.11
CA ARG A 32 -3.79 -0.85 6.48
C ARG A 32 -4.58 0.40 6.87
N GLN A 33 -4.72 1.36 5.94
CA GLN A 33 -5.53 2.55 6.22
C GLN A 33 -7.02 2.21 6.30
N ALA A 34 -7.50 1.28 5.47
CA ALA A 34 -8.88 0.85 5.48
C ALA A 34 -9.24 0.19 6.82
N GLU A 35 -8.39 -0.70 7.32
CA GLU A 35 -8.52 -1.28 8.66
C GLU A 35 -8.49 -0.22 9.76
N HIS A 36 -7.56 0.74 9.67
CA HIS A 36 -7.44 1.82 10.65
C HIS A 36 -8.73 2.65 10.75
N HIS A 37 -9.24 3.12 9.61
CA HIS A 37 -10.46 3.91 9.54
C HIS A 37 -11.69 3.13 9.99
N PHE A 38 -11.79 1.86 9.58
CA PHE A 38 -12.90 0.99 9.96
C PHE A 38 -12.93 0.74 11.48
N HIS A 39 -11.78 0.48 12.10
CA HIS A 39 -11.66 0.34 13.56
C HIS A 39 -11.91 1.66 14.32
N ASN A 40 -11.82 2.81 13.65
CA ASN A 40 -12.13 4.13 14.20
C ASN A 40 -13.57 4.58 13.90
N ASN A 41 -14.49 3.64 13.69
CA ASN A 41 -15.93 3.83 13.48
C ASN A 41 -16.36 4.36 12.10
N ILE A 42 -15.47 4.39 11.11
CA ILE A 42 -15.88 4.65 9.72
C ILE A 42 -16.38 3.34 9.12
N THR A 43 -17.64 3.02 9.43
CA THR A 43 -18.31 1.78 9.03
C THR A 43 -19.26 1.98 7.83
N ASP A 44 -19.33 3.19 7.28
CA ASP A 44 -20.01 3.47 6.02
C ASP A 44 -19.02 3.38 4.85
N LYS A 45 -19.39 2.66 3.79
CA LYS A 45 -18.53 2.43 2.62
C LYS A 45 -18.17 3.72 1.89
N THR A 46 -19.10 4.67 1.80
CA THR A 46 -18.89 5.94 1.09
C THR A 46 -17.92 6.82 1.87
N ALA A 47 -18.10 6.91 3.19
CA ALA A 47 -17.18 7.60 4.09
C ALA A 47 -15.78 6.95 4.05
N LEU A 48 -15.69 5.61 4.11
CA LEU A 48 -14.41 4.91 4.01
C LEU A 48 -13.70 5.22 2.69
N LYS A 49 -14.44 5.20 1.57
CA LYS A 49 -13.89 5.56 0.26
C LYS A 49 -13.28 6.95 0.27
N GLN A 50 -13.97 7.93 0.84
CA GLN A 50 -13.50 9.32 0.88
C GLN A 50 -12.20 9.44 1.69
N GLU A 51 -12.12 8.79 2.85
CA GLU A 51 -10.90 8.78 3.67
C GLU A 51 -9.74 8.09 2.95
N LEU A 52 -9.96 6.96 2.29
CA LEU A 52 -8.93 6.30 1.49
C LEU A 52 -8.42 7.15 0.33
N LEU A 53 -9.30 7.94 -0.31
CA LEU A 53 -8.88 8.89 -1.35
C LEU A 53 -8.01 10.02 -0.77
N VAL A 54 -8.26 10.45 0.46
CA VAL A 54 -7.38 11.39 1.18
C VAL A 54 -6.02 10.75 1.46
N GLU A 55 -5.99 9.49 1.90
CA GLU A 55 -4.74 8.73 2.10
C GLU A 55 -3.93 8.59 0.81
N CYS A 56 -4.59 8.36 -0.34
CA CYS A 56 -3.91 8.32 -1.64
C CYS A 56 -3.23 9.66 -1.99
N GLN A 57 -3.82 10.80 -1.61
CA GLN A 57 -3.18 12.11 -1.80
C GLN A 57 -1.97 12.30 -0.88
N TRP A 58 -2.03 11.77 0.35
CA TRP A 58 -0.88 11.74 1.26
C TRP A 58 0.24 10.86 0.73
N LEU A 59 -0.09 9.68 0.19
CA LEU A 59 0.86 8.80 -0.47
C LEU A 59 1.54 9.51 -1.65
N GLY A 60 0.77 10.21 -2.48
CA GLY A 60 1.29 10.98 -3.61
C GLY A 60 2.33 12.04 -3.24
N ARG A 61 2.17 12.67 -2.08
CA ARG A 61 3.15 13.65 -1.55
C ARG A 61 4.45 12.99 -1.08
N ARG A 62 4.41 11.72 -0.70
CA ARG A 62 5.56 10.98 -0.15
C ARG A 62 6.29 10.16 -1.23
N GLU A 63 5.54 9.52 -2.11
CA GLU A 63 6.03 8.49 -3.03
C GLU A 63 5.88 8.89 -4.51
N GLY A 64 5.22 10.02 -4.78
CA GLY A 64 5.08 10.60 -6.11
C GLY A 64 3.70 10.38 -6.74
N GLN A 65 3.45 11.12 -7.81
CA GLN A 65 2.11 11.17 -8.44
C GLN A 65 1.65 9.84 -9.03
N GLN A 66 2.59 8.97 -9.44
CA GLN A 66 2.25 7.65 -9.95
C GLN A 66 1.62 6.76 -8.86
N ALA A 67 2.18 6.77 -7.64
CA ALA A 67 1.60 6.07 -6.50
C ALA A 67 0.23 6.65 -6.12
N ALA A 68 0.07 7.97 -6.15
CA ALA A 68 -1.22 8.62 -5.93
C ALA A 68 -2.30 8.14 -6.91
N ALA A 69 -1.93 8.08 -8.20
CA ALA A 69 -2.83 7.68 -9.28
C ALA A 69 -3.20 6.20 -9.18
N HIS A 70 -2.22 5.33 -8.94
CA HIS A 70 -2.46 3.90 -8.77
C HIS A 70 -3.33 3.63 -7.53
N CYS A 71 -2.99 4.22 -6.38
CA CYS A 71 -3.81 4.12 -5.16
C CYS A 71 -5.25 4.56 -5.39
N THR A 72 -5.44 5.71 -6.06
CA THR A 72 -6.78 6.24 -6.38
C THR A 72 -7.56 5.29 -7.29
N ASP A 73 -6.90 4.66 -8.26
CA ASP A 73 -7.51 3.69 -9.17
C ASP A 73 -7.96 2.43 -8.43
N VAL A 74 -7.09 1.87 -7.58
CA VAL A 74 -7.39 0.71 -6.73
C VAL A 74 -8.59 0.99 -5.82
N VAL A 75 -8.57 2.11 -5.08
CA VAL A 75 -9.70 2.50 -4.22
C VAL A 75 -11.00 2.64 -5.02
N ASN A 76 -10.96 3.29 -6.19
CA ASN A 76 -12.17 3.49 -6.98
C ASN A 76 -12.76 2.19 -7.53
N LYS A 77 -11.91 1.25 -7.95
CA LYS A 77 -12.33 -0.03 -8.54
C LYS A 77 -12.69 -1.08 -7.51
N GLN A 78 -11.98 -1.12 -6.38
CA GLN A 78 -12.00 -2.25 -5.45
C GLN A 78 -12.65 -1.92 -4.11
N ILE A 79 -13.20 -0.72 -3.90
CA ILE A 79 -13.84 -0.33 -2.62
C ILE A 79 -14.90 -1.34 -2.15
N ASP A 80 -15.67 -1.93 -3.07
CA ASP A 80 -16.70 -2.92 -2.72
C ASP A 80 -16.08 -4.18 -2.10
N LYS A 81 -14.98 -4.68 -2.70
CA LYS A 81 -14.25 -5.84 -2.21
C LYS A 81 -13.52 -5.54 -0.90
N ILE A 82 -12.81 -4.41 -0.82
CA ILE A 82 -12.10 -3.96 0.39
C ILE A 82 -13.09 -3.85 1.56
N PHE A 83 -14.24 -3.21 1.34
CA PHE A 83 -15.25 -3.02 2.38
C PHE A 83 -15.90 -4.35 2.80
N ALA A 84 -16.19 -5.24 1.85
CA ALA A 84 -16.71 -6.58 2.17
C ALA A 84 -15.71 -7.41 3.00
N ASP A 85 -14.42 -7.35 2.66
CA ASP A 85 -13.38 -8.07 3.40
C ASP A 85 -13.16 -7.50 4.80
N LEU A 86 -13.30 -6.17 5.00
CA LEU A 86 -13.31 -5.54 6.32
C LEU A 86 -14.49 -6.02 7.17
N GLN A 87 -15.68 -6.11 6.58
CA GLN A 87 -16.87 -6.59 7.29
C GLN A 87 -16.77 -8.07 7.67
N ALA A 88 -16.08 -8.88 6.85
CA ALA A 88 -15.81 -10.28 7.16
C ALA A 88 -14.79 -10.44 8.32
N GLY A 89 -13.83 -9.51 8.43
CA GLY A 89 -12.90 -9.41 9.56
C GLY A 89 -11.74 -10.42 9.56
N ASP A 90 -11.70 -11.36 8.61
CA ASP A 90 -10.73 -12.46 8.57
C ASP A 90 -9.99 -12.62 7.23
N ARG A 91 -10.14 -11.69 6.27
CA ARG A 91 -9.53 -11.81 4.94
C ARG A 91 -8.91 -10.55 4.38
N ILE A 92 -8.96 -9.45 5.12
CA ILE A 92 -8.53 -8.15 4.61
C ILE A 92 -7.04 -8.14 4.17
N TRP A 93 -6.20 -8.96 4.78
CA TRP A 93 -4.80 -9.14 4.39
C TRP A 93 -4.60 -9.94 3.09
N GLN A 94 -5.60 -10.67 2.61
CA GLN A 94 -5.58 -11.37 1.33
C GLN A 94 -6.11 -10.50 0.19
N THR A 95 -6.78 -9.39 0.51
CA THR A 95 -7.44 -8.55 -0.49
C THR A 95 -6.50 -8.14 -1.62
N CYS A 96 -5.25 -7.77 -1.32
CA CYS A 96 -4.26 -7.38 -2.33
C CYS A 96 -3.86 -8.50 -3.31
N GLU A 97 -3.89 -9.76 -2.86
CA GLU A 97 -3.71 -10.92 -3.72
C GLU A 97 -4.98 -11.19 -4.54
N ASP A 98 -6.15 -11.11 -3.90
CA ASP A 98 -7.46 -11.32 -4.53
C ASP A 98 -7.73 -10.34 -5.69
N ILE A 99 -7.28 -9.08 -5.55
CA ILE A 99 -7.44 -8.05 -6.59
C ILE A 99 -6.28 -8.01 -7.60
N GLY A 100 -5.24 -8.84 -7.40
CA GLY A 100 -4.11 -9.01 -8.33
C GLY A 100 -3.00 -7.96 -8.23
N GLU A 101 -2.97 -7.14 -7.17
CA GLU A 101 -1.88 -6.18 -6.95
C GLU A 101 -0.62 -6.85 -6.38
N CYS A 102 -0.81 -7.95 -5.63
CA CYS A 102 0.26 -8.77 -5.09
C CYS A 102 0.26 -10.17 -5.71
N GLN A 103 1.45 -10.75 -5.88
CA GLN A 103 1.55 -12.18 -6.20
C GLN A 103 1.09 -13.02 -5.01
N PRO A 104 0.33 -14.11 -5.23
CA PRO A 104 -0.04 -15.03 -4.17
C PRO A 104 1.21 -15.72 -3.61
N HIS A 105 1.30 -15.86 -2.29
CA HIS A 105 2.45 -16.55 -1.67
C HIS A 105 2.40 -18.06 -1.98
N THR A 106 3.06 -18.48 -3.06
CA THR A 106 3.28 -19.90 -3.35
C THR A 106 4.41 -20.42 -2.47
N GLY A 107 4.11 -20.89 -1.24
CA GLY A 107 5.04 -21.73 -0.49
C GLY A 107 5.33 -21.37 0.97
N GLY A 108 4.37 -20.84 1.72
CA GLY A 108 4.54 -20.77 3.17
C GLY A 108 3.39 -20.05 3.82
N THR A 109 2.85 -20.65 4.88
CA THR A 109 1.99 -19.98 5.86
C THR A 109 2.67 -18.67 6.26
N ARG A 110 2.25 -17.55 5.68
CA ARG A 110 2.63 -16.23 6.19
C ARG A 110 2.13 -16.21 7.64
N PRO A 111 2.92 -15.77 8.62
CA PRO A 111 2.41 -15.64 9.98
C PRO A 111 1.16 -14.77 9.89
N ILE A 112 0.00 -15.33 10.26
CA ILE A 112 -1.12 -14.52 10.69
C ILE A 112 -0.49 -13.53 11.66
N PRO A 113 -0.59 -12.21 11.46
CA PRO A 113 -0.20 -11.27 12.49
C PRO A 113 -0.97 -11.73 13.71
N ALA A 114 -0.29 -12.33 14.68
CA ALA A 114 -0.92 -12.72 15.91
C ALA A 114 -1.63 -11.45 16.36
N SER A 115 -2.95 -11.49 16.40
CA SER A 115 -3.78 -10.45 16.97
C SER A 115 -3.25 -10.27 18.37
N THR A 116 -2.31 -9.34 18.54
CA THR A 116 -1.78 -9.01 19.85
C THR A 116 -3.01 -8.59 20.63
N PRO A 117 -3.37 -9.28 21.72
CA PRO A 117 -4.36 -8.75 22.63
C PRO A 117 -3.83 -7.38 23.01
N GLN A 118 -4.50 -6.30 22.60
CA GLN A 118 -4.13 -4.96 23.02
C GLN A 118 -4.18 -4.97 24.54
N ALA A 119 -3.02 -5.08 25.16
CA ALA A 119 -2.88 -4.92 26.60
C ALA A 119 -3.49 -3.57 26.97
N PRO A 120 -4.27 -3.47 28.06
CA PRO A 120 -4.91 -2.22 28.44
C PRO A 120 -3.84 -1.14 28.59
N ARG A 121 -4.04 -0.02 27.88
CA ARG A 121 -3.18 1.17 27.96
C ARG A 121 -3.01 1.54 29.44
N GLN A 122 -1.81 1.37 29.98
CA GLN A 122 -1.45 1.93 31.28
C GLN A 122 -1.50 3.45 31.16
N MET A 123 -2.56 4.02 31.72
CA MET A 123 -2.74 5.44 31.96
C MET A 123 -1.65 5.88 32.93
N LYS A 124 -0.53 6.39 32.40
CA LYS A 124 0.53 6.96 33.23
C LYS A 124 0.04 8.29 33.80
N GLN A 125 -0.58 8.22 34.98
CA GLN A 125 -0.82 9.37 35.86
C GLN A 125 0.52 10.09 36.07
N ARG A 126 0.64 11.31 35.56
CA ARG A 126 1.63 12.26 36.05
C ARG A 126 1.02 12.98 37.24
N HIS A 127 1.68 12.82 38.39
CA HIS A 127 1.57 13.69 39.55
C HIS A 127 2.25 15.03 39.23
#